data_AF-A0A6I1ZP08-F1
#
_entry.id   AF-A0A6I1ZP08-F1
#
_cell.length_a   1.000
_cell.length_b   1.000
_cell.length_c   1.000
_cell.angle_alpha   90.00
_cell.angle_beta   90.00
_cell.angle_gamma   90.00
#
_symmetry.space_group_name_H-M   'P 1'
#
loop_
_entity.id
_entity.type
_entity.pdbx_description
1 polymer ?
#
loop_
_entity_poly.entity_id
_entity_poly.type
_entity_poly.pdbx_seq_one_letter_code
_entity_poly.pdbx_strand_id
1 'polypeptide(L)'
;MLIPTIIMGVIAIALLYIGHQRGGGEHIVGLKSAGNLLLQITPLLILAFIIAGMVQVLIPQEIISRWVGMESGFRGILIGSAIGGILPGGPFVSMPIVAGLLRTGASIGTMVALLT
;
A
#
# COMPACT_ATOMS: atom_id res chain seq x y z
N MET A 1 12.81 -7.37 -0.15
CA MET A 1 12.11 -7.13 -1.43
C MET A 1 12.54 -8.08 -2.55
N LEU A 2 13.82 -8.43 -2.69
CA LEU A 2 14.31 -9.36 -3.74
C LEU A 2 13.57 -10.71 -3.78
N ILE A 3 13.41 -11.39 -2.64
CA ILE A 3 12.74 -12.71 -2.59
C ILE A 3 11.29 -12.64 -3.10
N PRO A 4 10.40 -11.76 -2.57
CA PRO A 4 9.06 -11.57 -3.12
C PRO A 4 9.04 -11.26 -4.62
N THR A 5 9.94 -10.40 -5.09
CA THR A 5 10.03 -10.03 -6.51
C THR A 5 10.36 -11.25 -7.39
N ILE A 6 11.31 -12.09 -6.96
CA ILE A 6 11.68 -13.31 -7.68
C ILE A 6 10.50 -14.28 -7.73
N ILE A 7 9.85 -14.53 -6.59
CA ILE A 7 8.70 -15.44 -6.51
C ILE A 7 7.58 -14.98 -7.46
N MET A 8 7.20 -13.69 -7.38
CA MET A 8 6.18 -13.11 -8.26
C MET A 8 6.59 -13.15 -9.73
N GLY A 9 7.87 -12.90 -10.04
CA GLY A 9 8.40 -12.96 -11.38
C GLY A 9 8.30 -14.36 -12.00
N VAL A 10 8.65 -15.40 -11.23
CA VAL A 10 8.53 -16.79 -11.68
C VAL A 10 7.07 -17.16 -11.95
N ILE A 11 6.15 -16.79 -11.05
CA ILE A 11 4.70 -17.04 -11.24
C ILE A 11 4.20 -16.32 -12.50
N ALA A 12 4.57 -15.05 -12.70
CA ALA A 12 4.16 -14.29 -13.87
C ALA A 12 4.66 -14.94 -15.17
N ILE A 13 5.94 -15.34 -15.23
CA ILE A 13 6.51 -16.03 -16.41
C ILE A 13 5.78 -17.35 -16.68
N ALA A 14 5.51 -18.14 -15.64
CA ALA A 14 4.78 -19.41 -15.79
C ALA A 14 3.36 -19.20 -16.35
N LEU A 15 2.63 -18.20 -15.85
CA LEU A 15 1.28 -17.88 -16.33
C LEU A 15 1.29 -17.37 -17.78
N LEU A 16 2.27 -16.54 -18.14
CA LEU A 16 2.45 -16.08 -19.53
C LEU A 16 2.78 -17.24 -20.47
N TYR A 17 3.64 -18.16 -20.04
CA TYR A 17 3.97 -19.36 -20.81
C TYR A 17 2.72 -20.23 -21.03
N ILE A 18 1.92 -20.47 -19.99
CA ILE A 18 0.66 -21.22 -20.11
C ILE A 18 -0.32 -20.51 -21.06
N GLY A 19 -0.48 -19.19 -20.94
CA GLY A 19 -1.33 -18.39 -21.83
C GLY A 19 -0.83 -18.31 -23.27
N HIS A 20 0.47 -18.50 -23.49
CA HIS A 20 1.04 -18.65 -24.84
C HIS A 20 0.71 -20.02 -25.43
N GLN A 21 0.86 -21.10 -24.65
CA GLN A 21 0.63 -22.48 -25.08
C GLN A 21 -0.83 -22.75 -25.47
N ARG A 22 -1.78 -21.98 -24.93
CA ARG A 22 -3.21 -22.08 -25.26
C ARG A 22 -3.57 -21.54 -26.66
N GLY A 23 -2.65 -20.86 -27.35
CA GLY A 23 -2.79 -20.48 -28.77
C GLY A 23 -3.84 -19.42 -29.11
N GLY A 24 -4.77 -19.10 -28.20
CA GLY A 24 -5.87 -18.15 -28.41
C GLY A 24 -5.52 -16.66 -28.25
N GLY A 25 -4.23 -16.30 -28.11
CA GLY A 25 -3.81 -14.91 -27.89
C GLY A 25 -4.08 -14.38 -26.47
N GLU A 26 -4.46 -15.25 -25.53
CA GLU A 26 -4.78 -14.90 -24.13
C GLU A 26 -3.64 -14.16 -23.42
N HIS A 27 -2.38 -14.51 -23.73
CA HIS A 27 -1.21 -13.82 -23.20
C HIS A 27 -1.14 -12.34 -23.62
N ILE A 28 -1.57 -11.99 -24.85
CA ILE A 28 -1.59 -10.60 -25.34
C ILE A 28 -2.68 -9.81 -24.62
N VAL A 29 -3.87 -10.41 -24.46
CA VAL A 29 -4.98 -9.80 -23.72
C VAL A 29 -4.59 -9.58 -22.25
N GLY A 30 -3.92 -10.57 -21.65
CA GLY A 30 -3.37 -10.49 -20.30
C GLY A 30 -2.34 -9.37 -20.16
N LEU A 31 -1.37 -9.26 -21.08
CA LEU A 31 -0.38 -8.17 -21.08
C LEU A 31 -1.04 -6.80 -21.24
N LYS A 32 -2.04 -6.68 -22.11
CA LYS A 32 -2.76 -5.41 -22.33
C LYS A 32 -3.53 -4.99 -21.08
N SER A 33 -4.19 -5.93 -20.42
CA SER A 33 -4.86 -5.70 -19.13
C SER A 33 -3.85 -5.28 -18.05
N ALA A 34 -2.72 -5.97 -17.96
CA ALA A 34 -1.65 -5.62 -17.03
C ALA A 34 -1.09 -4.20 -17.29
N GLY A 35 -0.87 -3.83 -18.55
CA GLY A 35 -0.43 -2.49 -18.93
C GLY A 35 -1.43 -1.41 -18.54
N ASN A 36 -2.73 -1.64 -18.76
CA ASN A 36 -3.77 -0.70 -18.35
C ASN A 36 -3.82 -0.53 -16.83
N LEU A 37 -3.75 -1.62 -16.06
CA LEU A 37 -3.69 -1.57 -14.60
C LEU A 37 -2.45 -0.80 -14.12
N LEU A 38 -1.29 -1.04 -14.74
CA LEU A 38 -0.06 -0.34 -14.41
C LEU A 38 -0.20 1.17 -14.65
N LEU A 39 -0.73 1.58 -15.81
CA LEU A 39 -0.94 3.00 -16.12
C LEU A 39 -1.96 3.68 -15.21
N GLN A 40 -2.99 2.94 -14.76
CA GLN A 40 -4.02 3.48 -13.88
C GLN A 40 -3.53 3.63 -12.44
N ILE A 41 -2.75 2.67 -11.94
CA ILE A 41 -2.33 2.60 -10.53
C ILE A 41 -1.04 3.40 -10.29
N THR A 42 -0.14 3.50 -11.28
CA THR A 42 1.16 4.19 -11.11
C THR A 42 1.03 5.64 -10.64
N PRO A 43 0.18 6.51 -11.23
CA PRO A 43 0.03 7.89 -10.76
C PRO A 43 -0.43 7.97 -9.30
N LEU A 44 -1.37 7.09 -8.91
CA LEU A 44 -1.88 7.00 -7.55
C LEU A 44 -0.78 6.59 -6.57
N LEU A 45 0.03 5.57 -6.93
CA LEU A 45 1.15 5.11 -6.11
C LEU A 45 2.22 6.18 -5.93
N ILE A 46 2.56 6.93 -6.98
CA ILE A 46 3.53 8.04 -6.91
C ILE A 46 3.07 9.06 -5.86
N LEU A 47 1.80 9.50 -5.94
CA LEU A 47 1.24 10.45 -4.98
C LEU A 47 1.19 9.87 -3.57
N ALA A 48 0.78 8.61 -3.41
CA ALA A 48 0.75 7.94 -2.12
C ALA A 48 2.14 7.84 -1.48
N PHE A 49 3.18 7.52 -2.24
CA PHE A 49 4.55 7.47 -1.75
C PHE A 49 5.09 8.85 -1.37
N ILE A 50 4.77 9.89 -2.15
CA ILE A 50 5.13 11.27 -1.79
C ILE A 50 4.48 11.64 -0.45
N ILE A 51 3.17 11.40 -0.28
CA ILE A 51 2.46 11.68 0.96
C ILE A 51 3.09 10.90 2.12
N ALA A 52 3.31 9.59 1.96
CA ALA A 52 3.91 8.74 3.00
C ALA A 52 5.32 9.19 3.40
N GLY A 53 6.14 9.64 2.43
CA GLY A 53 7.47 10.20 2.69
C GLY A 53 7.41 11.55 3.40
N MET A 54 6.54 12.45 2.93
CA MET A 54 6.35 13.77 3.54
C MET A 54 5.81 13.68 4.95
N VAL A 55 4.87 12.78 5.23
CA VAL A 55 4.33 12.52 6.58
C VAL A 55 5.44 12.13 7.56
N GLN A 56 6.42 11.33 7.14
CA GLN A 56 7.55 10.94 7.99
C GLN A 56 8.48 12.11 8.33
N VAL A 57 8.60 13.10 7.43
CA VAL A 57 9.51 14.24 7.59
C VAL A 57 8.82 15.42 8.28
N LEU A 58 7.55 15.68 7.95
CA LEU A 58 6.83 16.86 8.41
C LEU A 58 6.21 16.68 9.80
N ILE A 59 5.89 15.46 10.21
CA ILE A 59 5.20 15.22 11.48
C ILE A 59 6.24 14.88 12.57
N PRO A 60 6.40 15.73 13.61
CA PRO A 60 7.27 15.44 14.74
C PRO A 60 6.85 14.17 15.47
N GLN A 61 7.83 13.43 15.99
CA GLN A 61 7.58 12.17 16.69
C GLN A 61 6.66 12.34 17.91
N GLU A 62 6.68 13.50 18.57
CA GLU A 62 5.84 13.80 19.73
C GLU A 62 4.36 13.90 19.36
N ILE A 63 4.04 14.38 18.15
CA ILE A 63 2.65 14.43 17.67
C ILE A 63 2.18 13.00 17.36
N ILE A 64 3.04 12.20 16.75
CA ILE A 64 2.72 10.82 16.40
C ILE A 64 2.50 10.01 17.69
N SER A 65 3.42 10.07 18.66
CA SER A 65 3.31 9.33 19.91
C SER A 65 2.01 9.65 20.67
N ARG A 66 1.66 10.94 20.75
CA ARG A 66 0.52 11.44 21.51
C ARG A 66 -0.84 11.13 20.87
N TRP A 67 -0.94 11.19 19.54
CA TRP A 67 -2.22 11.08 18.83
C TRP A 67 -2.47 9.72 18.17
N VAL A 68 -1.40 9.05 17.75
CA VAL A 68 -1.46 7.85 16.90
C VAL A 68 -0.61 6.70 17.48
N GLY A 69 0.32 7.01 18.40
CA GLY A 69 1.24 6.10 19.07
C GLY A 69 0.64 5.37 20.27
N MET A 70 1.47 4.62 21.01
CA MET A 70 0.98 3.80 22.14
C MET A 70 0.28 4.63 23.23
N GLU A 71 0.72 5.86 23.45
CA GLU A 71 0.13 6.77 24.45
C GLU A 71 -1.30 7.21 24.08
N SER A 72 -1.69 7.10 22.80
CA SER A 72 -3.02 7.49 22.33
C SER A 72 -4.13 6.52 22.72
N GLY A 73 -3.80 5.25 23.01
CA GLY A 73 -4.76 4.22 23.40
C GLY A 73 -6.00 4.16 22.49
N PHE A 74 -7.20 4.22 23.09
CA PHE A 74 -8.47 4.18 22.36
C PHE A 74 -8.69 5.40 21.44
N ARG A 75 -8.13 6.56 21.79
CA ARG A 75 -8.22 7.77 20.98
C ARG A 75 -7.51 7.60 19.64
N GLY A 76 -6.36 6.93 19.65
CA GLY A 76 -5.63 6.58 18.43
C GLY A 76 -6.45 5.70 17.51
N ILE A 77 -7.11 4.67 18.04
CA ILE A 77 -7.96 3.76 17.29
C ILE A 77 -9.09 4.52 16.58
N LEU A 78 -9.80 5.40 17.29
CA LEU A 78 -10.88 6.22 16.68
C LEU A 78 -10.37 7.12 15.57
N ILE A 79 -9.20 7.74 15.76
CA ILE A 79 -8.56 8.59 14.74
C ILE A 79 -8.14 7.73 13.55
N GLY A 80 -7.56 6.56 13.81
CA GLY A 80 -7.19 5.58 12.79
C GLY A 80 -8.38 5.23 11.92
N SER A 81 -9.50 4.78 12.51
CA SER A 81 -10.72 4.42 11.77
C SER A 81 -11.33 5.60 11.02
N ALA A 82 -11.33 6.80 11.59
CA ALA A 82 -11.84 7.98 10.89
C ALA A 82 -10.98 8.34 9.67
N ILE A 83 -9.66 8.30 9.81
CA ILE A 83 -8.73 8.54 8.69
C ILE A 83 -8.85 7.41 7.65
N GLY A 84 -8.93 6.16 8.10
CA GLY A 84 -9.09 4.97 7.26
C GLY A 84 -10.34 5.05 6.39
N GLY A 85 -11.48 5.40 6.98
CA GLY A 85 -12.75 5.56 6.26
C GLY A 85 -12.76 6.69 5.23
N ILE A 86 -11.87 7.70 5.38
CA ILE A 86 -11.74 8.80 4.43
C ILE A 86 -10.69 8.49 3.35
N LEU A 87 -9.70 7.63 3.66
CA LEU A 87 -8.54 7.42 2.80
C LEU A 87 -8.93 6.68 1.50
N PRO A 88 -8.84 7.34 0.33
CA PRO A 88 -9.20 6.71 -0.93
C PRO A 88 -8.07 5.82 -1.44
N GLY A 89 -8.40 4.90 -2.37
CA GLY A 89 -7.40 4.14 -3.13
C GLY A 89 -6.95 2.81 -2.53
N GLY A 90 -7.61 2.36 -1.45
CA GLY A 90 -7.43 1.01 -0.90
C GLY A 90 -5.98 0.71 -0.48
N PRO A 91 -5.55 -0.57 -0.54
CA PRO A 91 -4.23 -0.99 -0.05
C PRO A 91 -3.05 -0.27 -0.70
N PHE A 92 -3.22 0.23 -1.93
CA PHE A 92 -2.17 0.93 -2.67
C PHE A 92 -1.80 2.28 -2.03
N VAL A 93 -2.74 2.93 -1.36
CA VAL A 93 -2.52 4.22 -0.68
C VAL A 93 -2.29 4.04 0.81
N SER A 94 -3.02 3.13 1.45
CA SER A 94 -2.97 2.95 2.90
C SER A 94 -1.68 2.28 3.38
N MET A 95 -1.16 1.27 2.66
CA MET A 95 0.03 0.53 3.09
C MET A 95 1.31 1.39 3.18
N PRO A 96 1.63 2.25 2.19
CA PRO A 96 2.79 3.12 2.31
C PRO A 96 2.70 4.09 3.50
N ILE A 97 1.50 4.65 3.74
CA ILE A 97 1.26 5.58 4.84
C ILE A 97 1.41 4.86 6.18
N VAL A 98 0.78 3.69 6.34
CA VAL A 98 0.91 2.85 7.54
C VAL A 98 2.36 2.45 7.78
N ALA A 99 3.08 2.00 6.75
CA ALA A 99 4.49 1.63 6.89
C ALA A 99 5.36 2.83 7.33
N GLY A 100 5.05 4.03 6.83
CA GLY A 100 5.71 5.26 7.27
C GLY A 100 5.42 5.61 8.73
N LEU A 101 4.15 5.56 9.14
CA LEU A 101 3.72 5.86 10.50
C LEU A 101 4.22 4.84 11.53
N LEU A 102 4.26 3.55 11.17
CA LEU A 102 4.83 2.51 12.04
C LEU A 102 6.32 2.76 12.30
N ARG A 103 7.08 3.18 11.29
CA ARG A 103 8.51 3.51 11.44
C ARG A 103 8.75 4.71 12.34
N THR A 104 7.78 5.62 12.46
CA THR A 104 7.88 6.82 13.28
C THR A 104 7.25 6.68 14.67
N GLY A 105 6.74 5.48 15.02
CA GLY A 105 6.27 5.16 16.38
C GLY A 105 4.74 5.11 16.56
N ALA A 106 3.95 5.09 15.48
CA ALA A 106 2.51 4.86 15.57
C ALA A 106 2.19 3.47 16.13
N SER A 107 1.08 3.35 16.86
CA SER A 107 0.69 2.07 17.47
C SER A 107 0.14 1.11 16.43
N ILE A 108 0.43 -0.18 16.59
CA ILE A 108 -0.11 -1.24 15.73
C ILE A 108 -1.65 -1.23 15.74
N GLY A 109 -2.26 -0.99 16.90
CA GLY A 109 -3.73 -0.92 17.03
C GLY A 109 -4.34 0.22 16.19
N THR A 110 -3.74 1.41 16.23
CA THR A 110 -4.18 2.54 15.39
C THR A 110 -3.99 2.26 13.91
N MET A 111 -2.92 1.57 13.52
CA MET A 111 -2.65 1.23 12.13
C MET A 111 -3.61 0.17 11.59
N VAL A 112 -3.96 -0.83 12.39
CA VAL A 112 -5.01 -1.80 12.04
C VAL A 112 -6.35 -1.08 11.88
N ALA A 113 -6.66 -0.17 12.80
CA ALA A 113 -7.88 0.64 12.73
C ALA A 113 -7.94 1.53 11.48
N LEU A 114 -6.80 2.04 11.01
CA LEU A 114 -6.68 2.81 9.76
C LEU A 114 -6.88 1.96 8.50
N LEU A 115 -6.60 0.67 8.57
CA LEU A 115 -6.79 -0.27 7.45
C LEU A 115 -8.20 -0.85 7.37
N THR A 116 -9.07 -0.54 8.33
CA THR A 116 -10.46 -1.03 8.43
C THR A 116 -11.41 0.00 7.82
#